data_AF-A0A936BAX0-F1
#
_entry.id   AF-A0A936BAX0-F1
#
_cell.length_a   1.000
_cell.length_b   1.000
_cell.length_c   1.000
_cell.angle_alpha   90.00
_cell.angle_beta   90.00
_cell.angle_gamma   90.00
#
_symmetry.space_group_name_H-M   'P 1'
#
loop_
_entity.id
_entity.type
_entity.pdbx_description
1 polymer ?
#
loop_
_entity_poly.entity_id
_entity_poly.type
_entity_poly.pdbx_seq_one_letter_code
_entity_poly.pdbx_strand_id
1 'polypeptide(L)'
;MSQTKRNLLIDTGVLVLFLVTLNPSLTGLAIHEWLSVGLGGVLLTHVLLHWQWVVETTRRLFGRLASQARFNYLLNLLLLVAFTLVIGSGIMVSEEMLPFLGFRMASGGFWSTLHHLSAEWIIWIAGLHVAVHWKWIVNAVRRYAIDPLRRKKVAVVSG
;
A
#
# COMPACT_ATOMS: atom_id res chain seq x y z
N MET A 1 -1.07 18.96 -10.98
CA MET A 1 -1.65 18.34 -9.75
C MET A 1 -0.70 18.58 -8.59
N SER A 2 -1.18 18.95 -7.39
CA SER A 2 -0.28 19.12 -6.23
C SER A 2 0.31 17.79 -5.77
N GLN A 3 1.51 17.81 -5.19
CA GLN A 3 2.18 16.60 -4.67
C GLN A 3 1.30 15.87 -3.65
N THR A 4 0.68 16.59 -2.71
CA THR A 4 -0.23 16.00 -1.71
C THR A 4 -1.43 15.30 -2.36
N LYS A 5 -2.02 15.90 -3.40
CA LYS A 5 -3.15 15.29 -4.12
C LYS A 5 -2.72 14.03 -4.85
N ARG A 6 -1.53 14.03 -5.45
CA ARG A 6 -0.95 12.84 -6.09
C ARG A 6 -0.75 11.71 -5.08
N ASN A 7 -0.11 12.00 -3.96
CA ASN A 7 0.15 10.99 -2.93
C ASN A 7 -1.16 10.41 -2.40
N LEU A 8 -2.13 11.27 -2.06
CA LEU A 8 -3.45 10.81 -1.62
C LEU A 8 -4.11 9.86 -2.63
N LEU A 9 -4.02 10.15 -3.94
CA LEU A 9 -4.58 9.27 -4.98
C LEU A 9 -3.86 7.92 -5.05
N ILE A 10 -2.52 7.92 -5.00
CA ILE A 10 -1.73 6.69 -5.01
C ILE A 10 -2.02 5.88 -3.76
N ASP A 11 -1.99 6.50 -2.58
CA ASP A 11 -2.24 5.85 -1.29
C ASP A 11 -3.66 5.27 -1.24
N THR A 12 -4.65 5.99 -1.78
CA THR A 12 -6.02 5.48 -1.90
C THR A 12 -6.08 4.27 -2.83
N GLY A 13 -5.40 4.32 -3.98
CA GLY A 13 -5.34 3.20 -4.91
C GLY A 13 -4.68 1.96 -4.31
N VAL A 14 -3.54 2.15 -3.62
CA VAL A 14 -2.83 1.09 -2.88
C VAL A 14 -3.75 0.50 -1.81
N LEU A 15 -4.42 1.32 -1.01
CA LEU A 15 -5.33 0.86 0.04
C LEU A 15 -6.49 0.05 -0.54
N VAL A 16 -7.16 0.55 -1.58
CA VAL A 16 -8.27 -0.17 -2.21
C VAL A 16 -7.81 -1.50 -2.80
N LEU A 17 -6.70 -1.50 -3.53
CA LEU A 17 -6.16 -2.71 -4.13
C LEU A 17 -5.75 -3.72 -3.06
N PHE A 18 -5.09 -3.27 -1.99
CA PHE A 18 -4.77 -4.10 -0.83
C PHE A 18 -6.03 -4.72 -0.20
N LEU A 19 -7.07 -3.93 0.06
CA LEU A 19 -8.32 -4.43 0.64
C LEU A 19 -9.02 -5.47 -0.26
N VAL A 20 -8.96 -5.29 -1.59
CA VAL A 20 -9.49 -6.27 -2.54
C VAL A 20 -8.66 -7.56 -2.49
N THR A 21 -7.33 -7.47 -2.39
CA THR A 21 -6.46 -8.65 -2.30
C THR A 21 -6.57 -9.42 -0.99
N LEU A 22 -7.10 -8.81 0.10
CA LEU A 22 -7.26 -9.50 1.39
C LEU A 22 -8.21 -10.70 1.36
N ASN A 23 -9.11 -10.77 0.38
CA ASN A 23 -10.08 -11.85 0.30
C ASN A 23 -10.13 -12.44 -1.12
N PRO A 24 -9.40 -13.54 -1.37
CA PRO A 24 -9.43 -14.24 -2.65
C PRO A 24 -10.84 -14.68 -3.07
N SER A 25 -11.74 -14.98 -2.12
CA SER A 25 -13.12 -15.38 -2.44
C SER A 25 -13.95 -14.26 -3.07
N LEU A 26 -13.54 -13.00 -2.94
CA LEU A 26 -14.20 -11.87 -3.61
C LEU A 26 -13.84 -11.77 -5.10
N THR A 27 -12.66 -12.24 -5.48
CA THR A 27 -12.09 -12.03 -6.83
C THR A 27 -11.86 -13.32 -7.60
N GLY A 28 -11.80 -14.47 -6.92
CA GLY A 28 -11.28 -15.71 -7.48
C GLY A 28 -9.75 -15.75 -7.44
N LEU A 29 -9.19 -16.95 -7.38
CA LEU A 29 -7.76 -17.18 -7.18
C LEU A 29 -6.89 -16.51 -8.26
N ALA A 30 -7.21 -16.73 -9.54
CA ALA A 30 -6.47 -16.15 -10.65
C ALA A 30 -6.42 -14.60 -10.59
N ILE A 31 -7.56 -13.95 -10.33
CA ILE A 31 -7.62 -12.49 -10.24
C ILE A 31 -6.86 -12.00 -9.00
N HIS A 32 -6.99 -12.68 -7.86
CA HIS A 32 -6.22 -12.37 -6.64
C HIS A 32 -4.70 -12.36 -6.90
N GLU A 33 -4.17 -13.38 -7.58
CA GLU A 33 -2.74 -13.48 -7.88
C GLU A 33 -2.26 -12.33 -8.79
N TRP A 34 -2.99 -12.05 -9.88
CA TRP A 34 -2.66 -10.95 -10.79
C TRP A 34 -2.78 -9.57 -10.13
N LEU A 35 -3.82 -9.34 -9.33
CA LEU A 35 -3.98 -8.11 -8.56
C LEU A 35 -2.85 -7.94 -7.53
N SER A 36 -2.40 -9.02 -6.90
CA SER A 36 -1.30 -9.00 -5.93
C SER A 36 0.04 -8.63 -6.57
N VAL A 37 0.33 -9.17 -7.76
CA VAL A 37 1.52 -8.74 -8.54
C VAL A 37 1.39 -7.30 -9.00
N GLY A 38 0.21 -6.89 -9.47
CA GLY A 38 -0.08 -5.49 -9.80
C GLY A 38 0.13 -4.55 -8.62
N LEU A 39 -0.31 -4.94 -7.42
CA LEU A 39 -0.08 -4.22 -6.17
C LEU A 39 1.42 -4.06 -5.89
N GLY A 40 2.21 -5.11 -6.11
CA GLY A 40 3.67 -5.05 -6.03
C GLY A 40 4.27 -4.01 -6.96
N GLY A 41 3.82 -3.95 -8.22
CA GLY A 41 4.24 -2.94 -9.18
C GLY A 41 3.90 -1.51 -8.77
N VAL A 42 2.69 -1.29 -8.24
CA VAL A 42 2.24 0.02 -7.73
C VAL A 42 3.06 0.44 -6.51
N LEU A 43 3.31 -0.47 -5.56
CA LEU A 43 4.13 -0.21 -4.37
C LEU A 43 5.57 0.09 -4.72
N LEU A 44 6.17 -0.65 -5.65
CA LEU A 44 7.51 -0.36 -6.15
C LEU A 44 7.57 1.05 -6.76
N THR A 45 6.61 1.38 -7.61
CA THR A 45 6.51 2.72 -8.20
C THR A 45 6.34 3.79 -7.13
N HIS A 46 5.51 3.55 -6.12
CA HIS A 46 5.31 4.46 -4.99
C HIS A 46 6.63 4.73 -4.25
N VAL A 47 7.40 3.69 -3.91
CA VAL A 47 8.71 3.83 -3.26
C VAL A 47 9.68 4.62 -4.14
N LEU A 48 9.74 4.33 -5.44
CA LEU A 48 10.64 5.04 -6.38
C LEU A 48 10.28 6.53 -6.50
N LEU A 49 8.98 6.87 -6.55
CA LEU A 49 8.52 8.26 -6.54
C LEU A 49 8.89 9.01 -5.26
N HIS A 50 9.11 8.28 -4.16
CA HIS A 50 9.50 8.80 -2.85
C HIS A 50 10.98 8.55 -2.52
N TRP A 51 11.80 8.11 -3.49
CA TRP A 51 13.18 7.68 -3.25
C TRP A 51 14.07 8.74 -2.58
N GLN A 52 13.97 10.00 -3.02
CA GLN A 52 14.73 11.10 -2.41
C GLN A 52 14.38 11.29 -0.93
N TRP A 53 13.08 11.16 -0.58
CA TRP A 53 12.63 11.25 0.80
C TRP A 53 13.15 10.07 1.63
N VAL A 54 13.17 8.86 1.06
CA VAL A 54 13.75 7.68 1.72
C VAL A 54 15.20 7.95 2.05
N VAL A 55 16.04 8.26 1.05
CA VAL A 55 17.49 8.50 1.24
C VAL A 55 17.76 9.59 2.28
N GLU A 56 17.04 10.72 2.20
CA GLU A 56 17.25 11.84 3.12
C GLU A 56 16.82 11.49 4.55
N THR A 57 15.70 10.78 4.71
CA THR A 57 15.21 10.37 6.03
C THR A 57 16.12 9.30 6.64
N THR A 58 16.61 8.35 5.84
CA THR A 58 17.59 7.33 6.27
C THR A 58 18.89 7.99 6.76
N ARG A 59 19.42 8.99 6.03
CA ARG A 59 20.63 9.72 6.45
C ARG A 59 20.42 10.44 7.79
N ARG A 60 19.25 11.04 7.99
CA ARG A 60 18.91 11.78 9.22
C ARG A 60 18.48 10.87 10.37
N LEU A 61 18.25 9.58 10.13
CA LEU A 61 17.77 8.64 11.13
C LEU A 61 18.72 8.55 12.34
N PHE A 62 20.02 8.56 12.06
CA PHE A 62 21.10 8.53 13.05
C PHE A 62 21.50 9.92 13.58
N GLY A 63 20.88 10.99 13.05
CA GLY A 63 21.07 12.38 13.48
C GLY A 63 19.93 12.89 14.37
N ARG A 64 19.81 14.22 14.53
CA ARG A 64 18.68 14.85 15.23
C ARG A 64 17.42 14.83 14.36
N LEU A 65 16.60 13.79 14.53
CA LEU A 65 15.29 13.66 13.91
C LEU A 65 14.20 13.59 14.99
N ALA A 66 13.07 14.26 14.78
CA ALA A 66 11.94 14.21 15.69
C ALA A 66 11.48 12.76 15.89
N SER A 67 11.13 12.38 17.12
CA SER A 67 10.70 11.00 17.45
C SER A 67 9.56 10.51 16.56
N GLN A 68 8.58 11.37 16.27
CA GLN A 68 7.48 11.05 15.36
C GLN A 68 7.95 10.69 13.95
N ALA A 69 8.94 11.40 13.41
CA ALA A 69 9.46 11.14 12.07
C ALA A 69 10.25 9.83 12.02
N ARG A 70 10.98 9.49 13.10
CA ARG A 70 11.62 8.16 13.25
C ARG A 70 10.59 7.04 13.30
N PHE A 71 9.55 7.21 14.11
CA PHE A 71 8.48 6.22 14.22
C PHE A 71 7.77 5.99 12.88
N ASN A 72 7.37 7.07 12.19
CA ASN A 72 6.74 6.96 10.87
C ASN A 72 7.66 6.28 9.84
N TYR A 73 8.96 6.57 9.87
CA TYR A 73 9.93 5.90 9.01
C TYR A 73 10.01 4.39 9.30
N LEU A 74 10.11 4.00 10.57
CA LEU A 74 10.16 2.58 10.96
C LEU A 74 8.86 1.85 10.58
N LEU A 75 7.71 2.50 10.76
CA LEU A 75 6.42 1.94 10.37
C LEU A 75 6.31 1.75 8.85
N ASN A 76 6.78 2.71 8.05
CA ASN A 76 6.84 2.60 6.60
C ASN A 76 7.83 1.51 6.14
N LEU A 77 8.97 1.38 6.81
CA LEU A 77 9.93 0.31 6.54
C LEU A 77 9.31 -1.07 6.85
N LEU A 78 8.60 -1.18 7.97
CA LEU A 78 7.91 -2.41 8.35
C LEU A 78 6.83 -2.79 7.32
N LEU A 79 6.06 -1.81 6.82
CA LEU A 79 5.12 -2.02 5.72
C LEU A 79 5.82 -2.51 4.45
N LEU A 80 6.94 -1.88 4.06
CA LEU A 80 7.68 -2.27 2.88
C LEU A 80 8.17 -3.73 2.99
N VAL A 81 8.70 -4.12 4.15
CA VAL A 81 9.14 -5.49 4.42
C VAL A 81 7.95 -6.44 4.37
N ALA A 82 6.85 -6.13 5.06
CA ALA A 82 5.65 -6.98 5.09
C ALA A 82 5.06 -7.19 3.67
N PHE A 83 4.93 -6.13 2.88
CA PHE A 83 4.47 -6.22 1.49
C PHE A 83 5.43 -7.04 0.62
N THR A 84 6.73 -6.86 0.79
CA THR A 84 7.73 -7.63 0.04
C THR A 84 7.63 -9.12 0.36
N LEU A 85 7.48 -9.46 1.65
CA LEU A 85 7.33 -10.85 2.09
C LEU A 85 6.04 -11.47 1.56
N VAL A 86 4.89 -10.82 1.74
CA VAL A 86 3.59 -11.40 1.34
C VAL A 86 3.45 -11.54 -0.17
N ILE A 87 3.93 -10.57 -0.95
CA ILE A 87 3.89 -10.62 -2.42
C ILE A 87 4.91 -11.63 -2.93
N GLY A 88 6.14 -11.62 -2.39
CA GLY A 88 7.18 -12.57 -2.77
C GLY A 88 6.78 -14.01 -2.49
N SER A 89 6.29 -14.31 -1.28
CA SER A 89 5.81 -15.64 -0.95
C SER A 89 4.52 -16.00 -1.69
N GLY A 90 3.65 -15.03 -1.96
CA GLY A 90 2.43 -15.19 -2.78
C GLY A 90 2.75 -15.63 -4.20
N ILE A 91 3.77 -15.03 -4.82
CA ILE A 91 4.28 -15.47 -6.12
C ILE A 91 4.76 -16.92 -6.02
N MET A 92 5.50 -17.30 -4.97
CA MET A 92 6.05 -18.66 -4.82
C MET A 92 4.99 -19.74 -4.58
N VAL A 93 3.81 -19.38 -4.08
CA VAL A 93 2.67 -20.31 -3.88
C VAL A 93 1.58 -20.19 -4.94
N SER A 94 1.79 -19.39 -5.98
CA SER A 94 0.81 -19.16 -7.04
C SER A 94 0.42 -20.47 -7.75
N GLU A 95 -0.89 -20.69 -7.86
CA GLU A 95 -1.49 -21.86 -8.50
C GLU A 95 -1.98 -21.57 -9.92
N GLU A 96 -2.26 -20.31 -10.27
CA GLU A 96 -2.83 -19.93 -11.57
C GLU A 96 -1.85 -19.12 -12.42
N MET A 97 -1.26 -18.05 -11.86
CA MET A 97 -0.36 -17.14 -12.56
C MET A 97 0.96 -17.81 -12.98
N LEU A 98 1.62 -18.56 -12.08
CA LEU A 98 2.88 -19.22 -12.42
C LEU A 98 2.72 -20.29 -13.50
N PRO A 99 1.74 -21.22 -13.41
CA PRO A 99 1.49 -22.17 -14.49
C PRO A 99 1.09 -21.50 -15.80
N PHE A 100 0.32 -20.41 -15.75
CA PHE A 100 0.01 -19.60 -16.94
C PHE A 100 1.27 -19.06 -17.62
N LEU A 101 2.29 -18.68 -16.85
CA LEU A 101 3.59 -18.22 -17.36
C LEU A 101 4.53 -19.37 -17.76
N GLY A 102 4.09 -20.63 -17.66
CA GLY A 102 4.89 -21.82 -18.01
C GLY A 102 5.81 -22.31 -16.90
N PHE A 103 5.72 -21.75 -15.69
CA PHE A 103 6.50 -22.20 -14.54
C PHE A 103 5.73 -23.24 -13.72
N ARG A 104 6.42 -24.29 -13.28
CA ARG A 104 5.90 -25.27 -12.33
C ARG A 104 6.80 -25.27 -11.10
N MET A 105 6.33 -24.64 -10.04
CA MET A 105 6.99 -24.67 -8.73
C MET A 105 6.21 -25.61 -7.80
N ALA A 106 6.93 -26.44 -7.06
CA ALA A 106 6.34 -27.14 -5.93
C ALA A 106 6.15 -26.11 -4.81
N SER A 107 4.91 -25.78 -4.46
CA SER A 107 4.58 -24.92 -3.33
C SER A 107 4.99 -25.64 -2.03
N GLY A 108 6.20 -25.39 -1.58
CA GLY A 108 6.69 -25.91 -0.30
C GLY A 108 5.96 -25.25 0.87
N GLY A 109 5.74 -26.00 1.96
CA GLY A 109 5.05 -25.50 3.16
C GLY A 109 5.68 -24.23 3.77
N PHE A 110 6.97 -23.99 3.55
CA PHE A 110 7.63 -22.74 3.94
C PHE A 110 6.98 -21.49 3.33
N TRP A 111 6.71 -21.50 2.01
CA TRP A 111 6.18 -20.32 1.31
C TRP A 111 4.73 -20.05 1.68
N SER A 112 3.92 -21.10 1.85
CA SER A 112 2.54 -20.99 2.33
C SER A 112 2.49 -20.39 3.73
N THR A 113 3.29 -20.93 4.66
CA THR A 113 3.39 -20.40 6.03
C THR A 113 3.85 -18.94 6.03
N LEU A 114 4.87 -18.59 5.23
CA LEU A 114 5.35 -17.21 5.12
C LEU A 114 4.28 -16.27 4.56
N HIS A 115 3.53 -16.70 3.55
CA HIS A 115 2.44 -15.93 2.96
C HIS A 115 1.31 -15.68 3.96
N HIS A 116 0.85 -16.70 4.67
CA HIS A 116 -0.21 -16.55 5.67
C HIS A 116 0.23 -15.64 6.84
N LEU A 117 1.42 -15.88 7.42
CA LEU A 117 1.94 -15.04 8.49
C LEU A 117 2.10 -13.59 8.06
N SER A 118 2.71 -13.34 6.90
CA SER A 118 2.89 -11.97 6.40
C SER A 118 1.56 -11.28 6.06
N ALA A 119 0.57 -12.02 5.53
CA ALA A 119 -0.78 -11.51 5.29
C ALA A 119 -1.53 -11.15 6.59
N GLU A 120 -1.34 -11.89 7.68
CA GLU A 120 -1.91 -11.54 8.98
C GLU A 120 -1.25 -10.28 9.56
N TRP A 121 0.09 -10.24 9.57
CA TRP A 121 0.83 -9.10 10.13
C TRP A 121 0.59 -7.81 9.38
N ILE A 122 0.49 -7.86 8.05
CA ILE A 122 0.32 -6.64 7.25
C ILE A 122 -1.01 -5.93 7.52
N ILE A 123 -2.06 -6.66 7.91
CA ILE A 123 -3.34 -6.06 8.32
C ILE A 123 -3.14 -5.19 9.56
N TRP A 124 -2.44 -5.70 10.58
CA TRP A 124 -2.16 -4.95 11.81
C TRP A 124 -1.27 -3.73 11.56
N ILE A 125 -0.20 -3.91 10.77
CA ILE A 125 0.75 -2.84 10.46
C ILE A 125 0.07 -1.74 9.62
N ALA A 126 -0.72 -2.12 8.61
CA ALA A 126 -1.47 -1.18 7.77
C ALA A 126 -2.55 -0.45 8.56
N GLY A 127 -3.27 -1.16 9.44
CA GLY A 127 -4.25 -0.56 10.35
C GLY A 127 -3.61 0.50 11.26
N LEU A 128 -2.46 0.18 11.87
CA LEU A 128 -1.69 1.14 12.67
C LEU A 128 -1.24 2.34 11.84
N HIS A 129 -0.75 2.11 10.62
CA HIS A 129 -0.34 3.19 9.71
C HIS A 129 -1.51 4.14 9.40
N VAL A 130 -2.67 3.60 9.03
CA VAL A 130 -3.87 4.43 8.79
C VAL A 130 -4.28 5.19 10.05
N ALA A 131 -4.25 4.56 11.22
CA ALA A 131 -4.61 5.19 12.49
C ALA A 131 -3.68 6.36 12.83
N VAL A 132 -2.36 6.18 12.72
CA VAL A 132 -1.34 7.21 12.96
C VAL A 132 -1.53 8.41 12.02
N HIS A 133 -1.95 8.15 10.78
CA HIS A 133 -2.12 9.18 9.76
C HIS A 133 -3.56 9.72 9.64
N TRP A 134 -4.51 9.27 10.48
CA TRP A 134 -5.94 9.57 10.35
C TRP A 134 -6.26 11.07 10.22
N LYS A 135 -5.67 11.90 11.09
CA LYS A 135 -5.88 13.36 11.06
C LYS A 135 -5.45 13.98 9.73
N TRP A 136 -4.34 13.51 9.16
CA TRP A 136 -3.88 13.99 7.86
C TRP A 136 -4.81 13.54 6.73
N ILE A 137 -5.26 12.28 6.76
CA ILE A 137 -6.18 11.71 5.77
C ILE A 137 -7.48 12.52 5.72
N VAL A 138 -8.13 12.74 6.87
CA VAL A 138 -9.39 13.49 6.95
C VAL A 138 -9.23 14.91 6.38
N ASN A 139 -8.14 15.59 6.73
CA ASN A 139 -7.85 16.94 6.24
C ASN A 139 -7.58 16.96 4.72
N ALA A 140 -6.84 15.98 4.21
CA ALA A 140 -6.53 15.88 2.79
C ALA A 140 -7.80 15.58 1.96
N VAL A 141 -8.63 14.63 2.40
CA VAL A 141 -9.91 14.30 1.76
C VAL A 141 -10.85 15.50 1.75
N ARG A 142 -10.99 16.20 2.89
CA ARG A 142 -11.82 17.40 2.97
C ARG A 142 -11.39 18.45 1.94
N ARG A 143 -10.09 18.74 1.89
CA ARG A 143 -9.52 19.76 1.00
C ARG A 143 -9.63 19.42 -0.48
N TYR A 144 -9.38 18.15 -0.85
CA TYR A 144 -9.21 17.77 -2.26
C TYR A 144 -10.42 17.06 -2.88
N ALA A 145 -11.32 16.48 -2.08
CA ALA A 145 -12.54 15.82 -2.57
C ALA A 145 -13.81 16.59 -2.19
N ILE A 146 -13.96 17.01 -0.93
CA ILE A 146 -15.22 17.58 -0.43
C ILE A 146 -15.38 19.06 -0.80
N ASP A 147 -14.39 19.91 -0.48
CA ASP A 147 -14.48 21.35 -0.70
C ASP A 147 -14.72 21.74 -2.18
N PRO A 148 -14.08 21.10 -3.18
CA PRO A 148 -14.35 21.39 -4.59
C PRO A 148 -15.79 21.06 -5.01
N LEU A 149 -16.36 19.95 -4.50
CA LEU A 149 -17.74 19.57 -4.79
C LEU A 149 -18.74 20.56 -4.15
N ARG A 150 -18.46 21.00 -2.92
CA ARG A 150 -19.28 22.00 -2.24
C ARG A 150 -19.27 23.35 -2.98
N ARG A 151 -18.10 23.80 -3.44
CA ARG A 151 -17.97 25.05 -4.22
C ARG A 151 -18.74 25.00 -5.54
N LYS A 152 -18.66 23.88 -6.26
CA LYS A 152 -19.46 23.66 -7.48
C LYS A 152 -20.96 23.71 -7.21
N LYS A 153 -21.43 23.05 -6.14
CA LYS A 153 -22.85 23.07 -5.76
C LYS A 153 -23.35 24.48 -5.45
N VAL A 154 -22.57 25.28 -4.71
CA VAL A 154 -22.94 26.68 -4.41
C VAL A 154 -23.02 27.50 -5.70
N ALA A 155 -22.05 27.39 -6.60
CA ALA A 155 -22.03 28.13 -7.85
C ALA A 155 -23.22 27.83 -8.78
N VAL A 156 -23.70 26.58 -8.79
CA VAL A 156 -24.88 26.15 -9.57
C VAL A 156 -26.20 26.64 -8.96
N VAL A 157 -26.28 26.83 -7.64
CA VAL A 157 -27.50 27.31 -6.97
C VAL A 157 -27.60 28.84 -7.02
N SER A 158 -26.47 29.54 -7.21
CA SER A 158 -26.40 31.01 -7.20
C SER A 158 -26.40 31.67 -8.59
N GLY A 159 -26.52 30.90 -9.68
CA GLY A 159 -26.54 31.40 -11.06
C GLY A 159 -27.80 30.95 -11.78
#